data_AF-A0A9E5LNH2-F1
#
_entry.id   AF-A0A9E5LNH2-F1
#
_cell.length_a   1.000
_cell.length_b   1.000
_cell.length_c   1.000
_cell.angle_alpha   90.00
_cell.angle_beta   90.00
_cell.angle_gamma   90.00
#
_symmetry.space_group_name_H-M   'P 1'
#
loop_
_entity.id
_entity.type
_entity.pdbx_description
1 polymer ?
#
loop_
_entity_poly.entity_id
_entity_poly.type
_entity_poly.pdbx_seq_one_letter_code
_entity_poly.pdbx_strand_id
1 'polypeptide(L)'
;ETSLKQLSGPISIADMAGKSAQFGWQSFVSFLALLSISIGLLNLIPLPMLDGGQLMYDAWELVTGRRLSIELQAVFQRFGFILIIALTLFAVFNDLQRLFPSS
;
A
#
# COMPACT_ATOMS: atom_id res chain seq x y z
N GLU A 1 7.22 2.66 -20.56
CA GLU A 1 6.91 3.95 -19.88
C GLU A 1 5.52 3.78 -19.28
N THR A 2 5.19 3.90 -17.99
CA THR A 2 5.70 4.68 -16.86
C THR A 2 5.29 3.96 -15.55
N SER A 3 6.14 3.12 -14.97
CA SER A 3 5.81 2.36 -13.75
C SER A 3 5.80 3.22 -12.47
N LEU A 4 6.28 4.46 -12.54
CA LEU A 4 6.38 5.38 -11.39
C LEU A 4 5.19 6.34 -11.26
N LYS A 5 4.27 6.39 -12.25
CA LYS A 5 3.01 7.15 -12.15
C LYS A 5 1.88 6.37 -11.46
N GLN A 6 2.10 5.09 -11.14
CA GLN A 6 1.12 4.19 -10.53
C GLN A 6 1.17 4.17 -9.00
N LEU A 7 2.03 4.98 -8.37
CA LEU A 7 1.81 5.38 -6.99
C LEU A 7 0.71 6.44 -6.98
N SER A 8 -0.50 6.08 -7.40
CA SER A 8 -1.68 6.91 -7.26
C SER A 8 -1.93 7.06 -5.78
N GLY A 9 -1.71 8.26 -5.23
CA GLY A 9 -2.03 8.52 -3.84
C GLY A 9 -3.54 8.38 -3.59
N PRO A 10 -3.97 8.44 -2.32
CA PRO A 10 -5.37 8.22 -1.94
C PRO A 10 -6.35 9.11 -2.70
N ILE A 11 -5.93 10.33 -3.05
CA ILE A 11 -6.78 11.30 -3.76
C ILE A 11 -6.93 10.89 -5.23
N SER A 12 -5.84 10.46 -5.88
CA SER A 12 -5.91 9.95 -7.25
C SER A 12 -6.78 8.68 -7.36
N ILE A 13 -6.74 7.80 -6.35
CA ILE A 13 -7.60 6.60 -6.31
C ILE A 13 -9.07 7.01 -6.22
N ALA A 14 -9.41 7.99 -5.38
CA ALA A 14 -10.77 8.50 -5.25
C ALA A 14 -11.29 9.14 -6.56
N ASP A 15 -10.46 9.91 -7.26
CA ASP A 15 -10.81 10.48 -8.57
C ASP A 15 -11.06 9.38 -9.63
N MET A 16 -10.20 8.36 -9.68
CA MET A 16 -10.38 7.22 -10.60
C MET A 16 -11.63 6.39 -10.28
N ALA A 17 -11.97 6.24 -8.99
CA ALA A 17 -13.21 5.62 -8.56
C ALA A 17 -14.43 6.41 -9.05
N GLY A 18 -14.42 7.74 -8.90
CA GLY A 18 -15.49 8.60 -9.40
C GLY A 18 -15.66 8.53 -10.91
N LYS A 19 -14.55 8.60 -11.66
CA LYS A 19 -14.56 8.47 -13.13
C LYS A 19 -15.08 7.11 -13.59
N SER A 20 -14.60 6.01 -12.99
CA SER A 20 -15.05 4.67 -13.35
C SER A 20 -16.54 4.45 -13.07
N ALA A 21 -17.08 5.05 -12.00
CA ALA A 21 -18.51 5.05 -11.73
C ALA A 21 -19.32 5.83 -12.79
N GLN A 22 -18.79 6.96 -13.30
CA GLN A 22 -19.43 7.71 -14.39
C GLN A 22 -19.44 6.93 -15.71
N PHE A 23 -18.45 6.07 -15.96
CA PHE A 23 -18.42 5.17 -17.12
C PHE A 23 -19.29 3.91 -16.96
N GLY A 24 -20.08 3.81 -15.89
CA GLY A 24 -21.04 2.73 -15.64
C GLY A 24 -20.53 1.63 -14.70
N TRP A 25 -21.46 0.76 -14.27
CA TRP A 25 -21.20 -0.24 -13.23
C TRP A 25 -20.13 -1.27 -13.61
N GLN A 26 -20.06 -1.66 -14.89
CA GLN A 26 -19.07 -2.61 -15.38
C GLN A 26 -17.65 -2.05 -15.20
N SER A 27 -17.43 -0.80 -15.62
CA SER A 27 -16.15 -0.08 -15.48
C SER A 27 -15.74 0.08 -14.01
N PHE A 28 -16.71 0.42 -13.16
CA PHE A 28 -16.49 0.55 -11.72
C PHE A 28 -16.07 -0.78 -11.07
N VAL A 29 -16.76 -1.88 -11.37
CA VAL A 29 -16.41 -3.22 -10.84
C VAL A 29 -15.04 -3.66 -11.35
N SER A 30 -14.71 -3.43 -12.63
CA SER A 30 -13.37 -3.73 -13.15
C SER A 30 -12.27 -2.92 -12.46
N PHE A 31 -12.52 -1.63 -12.20
CA PHE A 31 -11.61 -0.78 -11.42
C PHE A 31 -11.41 -1.32 -10.01
N LEU A 32 -12.50 -1.66 -9.31
CA LEU A 32 -12.44 -2.25 -7.97
C LEU A 32 -11.68 -3.57 -7.95
N ALA A 33 -11.93 -4.46 -8.92
CA ALA A 33 -11.22 -5.73 -9.01
C ALA A 33 -9.70 -5.53 -9.14
N LEU A 34 -9.26 -4.62 -10.02
CA LEU A 34 -7.85 -4.28 -10.20
C LEU A 34 -7.25 -3.64 -8.94
N LEU A 35 -7.98 -2.73 -8.30
CA LEU A 35 -7.56 -2.07 -7.07
C LEU A 35 -7.41 -3.08 -5.93
N SER A 36 -8.39 -3.98 -5.76
CA SER A 36 -8.36 -5.03 -4.74
C SER A 36 -7.20 -6.00 -4.93
N ILE A 37 -6.94 -6.43 -6.17
CA ILE A 37 -5.77 -7.27 -6.48
C ILE A 37 -4.48 -6.52 -6.13
N SER A 38 -4.38 -5.24 -6.49
CA SER A 38 -3.19 -4.43 -6.21
C SER A 38 -2.94 -4.27 -4.70
N ILE A 39 -3.97 -3.94 -3.92
CA ILE A 39 -3.86 -3.84 -2.46
C ILE A 39 -3.54 -5.20 -1.84
N GLY A 40 -4.16 -6.29 -2.33
CA GLY A 40 -3.86 -7.65 -1.88
C GLY A 40 -2.40 -8.03 -2.12
N LEU A 41 -1.86 -7.72 -3.30
CA LEU A 41 -0.44 -7.95 -3.60
C LEU A 41 0.49 -7.08 -2.75
N LEU A 42 0.12 -5.81 -2.51
CA LEU A 42 0.87 -4.91 -1.61
C LEU A 42 0.92 -5.46 -0.18
N ASN A 43 -0.19 -6.00 0.33
CA ASN A 43 -0.24 -6.61 1.66
C ASN A 43 0.65 -7.85 1.79
N LEU A 44 0.94 -8.57 0.70
CA LEU A 44 1.83 -9.73 0.71
C LEU A 44 3.32 -9.38 0.64
N ILE A 45 3.68 -8.10 0.46
CA ILE A 45 5.06 -7.65 0.51
C ILE A 45 5.60 -7.87 1.93
N PRO A 46 6.87 -8.31 2.11
CA PRO A 46 7.49 -8.54 3.41
C PRO A 46 7.82 -7.22 4.13
N LEU A 47 6.78 -6.44 4.45
CA LEU A 47 6.85 -5.21 5.23
C LEU A 47 6.22 -5.44 6.61
N PRO A 48 6.88 -5.03 7.70
CA PRO A 48 6.31 -5.11 9.04
C PRO A 48 4.96 -4.38 9.11
N MET A 49 4.00 -4.96 9.83
CA MET A 49 2.57 -4.58 9.93
C MET A 49 1.66 -5.02 8.79
N LEU A 50 2.18 -5.38 7.62
CA LEU A 50 1.38 -5.99 6.55
C LEU A 50 1.37 -7.52 6.69
N ASP A 51 0.35 -8.17 6.10
CA ASP A 51 0.14 -9.63 6.12
C ASP A 51 1.41 -10.41 5.72
N GLY A 52 2.13 -9.91 4.71
CA GLY A 52 3.41 -10.46 4.23
C GLY A 52 4.55 -10.34 5.23
N GLY A 53 4.50 -9.36 6.14
CA GLY A 53 5.43 -9.22 7.26
C GLY A 53 5.26 -10.33 8.29
N GLN A 54 4.01 -10.72 8.62
CA GLN A 54 3.79 -11.89 9.48
C GLN A 54 4.24 -13.17 8.77
N LEU A 55 3.91 -13.34 7.48
CA LEU A 55 4.38 -14.48 6.69
C LEU A 55 5.91 -14.57 6.67
N MET A 56 6.61 -13.43 6.66
CA MET A 56 8.08 -13.40 6.75
C MET A 56 8.59 -13.91 8.11
N TYR A 57 7.93 -13.55 9.21
CA TYR A 57 8.29 -14.06 10.55
C TYR A 57 8.01 -15.56 10.67
N ASP A 58 6.89 -16.03 10.12
CA ASP A 58 6.52 -17.45 10.12
C ASP A 58 7.49 -18.26 9.23
N ALA A 59 7.84 -17.74 8.05
CA ALA A 59 8.84 -18.35 7.18
C ALA A 59 10.22 -18.41 7.84
N TRP A 60 10.59 -17.36 8.59
CA TRP A 60 11.81 -17.37 9.39
C TRP A 60 11.76 -18.45 10.48
N GLU A 61 10.66 -18.57 11.22
CA GLU A 61 10.49 -19.61 12.23
C GLU A 61 10.59 -21.01 11.60
N LEU A 62 9.98 -21.21 10.43
CA LEU A 62 10.03 -22.48 9.70
C LEU A 62 11.44 -22.87 9.27
N VAL A 63 12.23 -21.92 8.75
CA VAL A 63 13.60 -22.16 8.28
C VAL A 63 14.58 -22.32 9.44
N THR A 64 14.45 -21.50 10.49
CA THR A 64 15.44 -21.41 11.57
C THR A 64 15.08 -22.28 12.78
N GLY A 65 13.83 -22.76 12.86
CA GLY A 65 13.28 -23.47 14.03
C GLY A 65 13.17 -22.60 15.28
N ARG A 66 13.35 -21.28 15.16
CA ARG A 66 13.40 -20.33 16.28
C ARG A 66 12.45 -19.18 16.04
N ARG A 67 11.62 -18.88 17.03
CA ARG A 67 10.76 -17.70 17.04
C ARG A 67 11.60 -16.44 17.11
N LEU A 68 11.23 -15.47 16.29
CA LEU A 68 11.79 -14.12 16.36
C LEU A 68 11.38 -13.51 17.72
N SER A 69 12.32 -12.88 18.44
CA SER A 69 12.01 -12.35 19.76
C SER A 69 10.95 -11.24 19.68
N ILE A 70 10.13 -11.12 20.73
CA ILE A 70 9.03 -10.15 20.77
C ILE A 70 9.57 -8.72 20.68
N GLU A 71 10.74 -8.45 21.27
CA GLU A 71 11.40 -7.15 21.22
C GLU A 71 11.80 -6.77 19.79
N LEU A 72 12.36 -7.72 19.02
CA LEU A 72 12.70 -7.50 17.62
C LEU A 72 11.46 -7.26 16.77
N GLN A 73 10.41 -8.08 16.95
CA GLN A 73 9.15 -7.89 16.22
C GLN A 73 8.54 -6.51 16.51
N ALA A 74 8.58 -6.04 17.76
CA ALA A 74 8.09 -4.73 18.15
C ALA A 74 8.89 -3.59 17.51
N VAL A 75 10.22 -3.71 17.43
CA VAL A 75 11.08 -2.74 16.72
C VAL A 75 10.74 -2.68 15.24
N PHE A 76 10.63 -3.84 14.57
CA PHE A 76 10.26 -3.90 13.16
C PHE A 76 8.86 -3.33 12.91
N GLN A 77 7.86 -3.67 13.73
CA GLN A 77 6.51 -3.11 13.63
C GLN A 77 6.51 -1.60 13.80
N ARG A 78 7.22 -1.06 14.80
CA ARG A 78 7.29 0.39 15.02
C ARG A 78 7.94 1.11 13.84
N PHE A 79 8.99 0.53 13.28
CA PHE A 79 9.63 1.06 12.08
C PHE A 79 8.69 1.02 10.87
N GLY A 80 8.02 -0.12 10.66
CA GLY A 80 7.01 -0.29 9.60
C GLY A 80 5.87 0.72 9.72
N PHE A 81 5.36 0.95 10.93
CA PHE A 81 4.32 1.93 11.20
C PHE A 81 4.73 3.35 10.79
N ILE A 82 5.91 3.78 11.24
CA ILE A 82 6.44 5.12 10.94
C ILE A 82 6.66 5.24 9.43
N LEU A 83 7.19 4.21 8.77
CA LEU A 83 7.40 4.18 7.34
C LEU A 83 6.07 4.31 6.55
N ILE A 84 5.05 3.53 6.92
CA ILE A 84 3.73 3.59 6.27
C ILE A 84 3.11 4.97 6.42
N ILE A 85 3.16 5.56 7.62
CA ILE A 85 2.68 6.94 7.84
C ILE A 85 3.46 7.93 6.99
N ALA A 86 4.79 7.86 6.99
CA ALA A 86 5.63 8.76 6.21
C ALA A 86 5.33 8.67 4.71
N LEU A 87 5.19 7.45 4.18
CA LEU A 87 4.83 7.22 2.77
C LEU A 87 3.43 7.73 2.45
N THR A 88 2.46 7.53 3.35
CA THR A 88 1.09 8.01 3.17
C THR A 88 1.05 9.53 3.14
N LEU A 89 1.73 10.19 4.09
CA LEU A 89 1.85 11.65 4.12
C LEU A 89 2.57 12.18 2.87
N PHE A 90 3.65 11.52 2.44
CA PHE A 90 4.36 11.88 1.22
C PHE A 90 3.49 11.75 -0.03
N ALA A 91 2.72 10.67 -0.15
CA ALA A 91 1.81 10.44 -1.26
C ALA A 91 0.69 11.51 -1.30
N VAL A 92 0.08 11.82 -0.14
CA VAL A 92 -0.93 12.88 -0.03
C VAL A 92 -0.32 14.25 -0.38
N PHE A 93 0.87 14.57 0.11
CA PHE A 93 1.56 15.82 -0.21
C PHE A 93 1.84 15.95 -1.72
N ASN A 94 2.30 14.87 -2.35
CA ASN A 94 2.52 14.82 -3.79
C ASN A 94 1.22 15.02 -4.60
N ASP A 95 0.14 14.32 -4.21
CA ASP A 95 -1.18 14.48 -4.82
C ASP A 95 -1.68 15.94 -4.71
N LEU A 96 -1.47 16.59 -3.57
CA LEU A 96 -1.84 18.00 -3.38
C LEU A 96 -1.04 18.96 -4.28
N GLN A 97 0.28 18.78 -4.39
CA GLN A 97 1.10 19.58 -5.29
C GLN A 97 0.67 19.44 -6.75
N ARG A 98 0.26 18.23 -7.16
CA ARG A 98 -0.25 17.98 -8.50
C ARG A 98 -1.61 18.65 -8.76
N LEU A 99 -2.46 18.78 -7.74
CA LEU A 99 -3.79 19.40 -7.83
C LEU A 99 -3.75 20.93 -7.77
N PHE A 100 -2.72 21.51 -7.15
CA PHE A 100 -2.46 22.94 -7.13
C PHE A 100 -1.17 23.28 -7.91
N PRO A 101 -1.14 23.15 -9.25
CA PRO A 101 -0.05 23.73 -10.00
C PRO A 101 -0.17 25.24 -9.83
N SER A 102 0.80 25.85 -9.15
CA SER A 102 0.92 27.30 -9.05
C SER A 102 0.88 27.87 -10.47
N SER A 103 -0.20 28.60 -10.76
CA SER A 103 -0.39 29.44 -11.95
C SER A 103 0.80 30.35 -12.20
#